data_AF-A0A4Y3KMZ8-F1
#
_entry.id   AF-A0A4Y3KMZ8-F1
#
_cell.length_a   1.000
_cell.length_b   1.000
_cell.length_c   1.000
_cell.angle_alpha   90.00
_cell.angle_beta   90.00
_cell.angle_gamma   90.00
#
_symmetry.space_group_name_H-M   'P 1'
#
loop_
_entity.id
_entity.type
_entity.pdbx_description
1 polymer ?
#
loop_
_entity_poly.entity_id
_entity_poly.type
_entity_poly.pdbx_seq_one_letter_code
_entity_poly.pdbx_strand_id
1 'polypeptide(L)'
;MTTNAPPQRSLGQLVSDLSEQTSRLVRAEIALAKTEIAERAKILGAGAGMLVAAGVLALYLLAAVLTTLVIVLDLWLPLWLAALIVTVLLLLVVLILGLLGVKALQKASPPAPQAAIASVQDDIAALKGPSA
;
A
#
# COMPACT_ATOMS: atom_id res chain seq x y z
N MET A 1 -3.26 73.37 -4.73
CA MET A 1 -2.92 72.01 -5.19
C MET A 1 -2.01 71.39 -4.15
N THR A 2 -2.55 70.66 -3.17
CA THR A 2 -1.74 69.94 -2.16
C THR A 2 -1.54 68.51 -2.65
N THR A 3 -0.33 68.20 -3.10
CA THR A 3 0.05 66.85 -3.53
C THR A 3 0.37 66.05 -2.27
N ASN A 4 -0.55 65.20 -1.83
CA ASN A 4 -0.26 64.20 -0.80
C ASN A 4 0.59 63.09 -1.44
N ALA A 5 1.90 63.11 -1.19
CA ALA A 5 2.79 62.03 -1.59
C ALA A 5 2.37 60.74 -0.84
N PRO A 6 2.22 59.60 -1.52
CA PRO A 6 1.85 58.36 -0.86
C PRO A 6 2.93 57.97 0.16
N PRO A 7 2.55 57.49 1.36
CA PRO A 7 3.50 57.14 2.41
C PRO A 7 4.48 56.07 1.90
N GLN A 8 5.78 56.37 1.97
CA GLN A 8 6.84 55.44 1.60
C GLN A 8 6.82 54.26 2.57
N ARG A 9 6.57 53.04 2.05
CA ARG A 9 6.55 51.82 2.86
C ARG A 9 7.92 51.58 3.50
N SER A 10 7.94 51.27 4.79
CA SER A 10 9.18 50.97 5.50
C SER A 10 9.68 49.55 5.21
N LEU A 11 10.99 49.32 5.30
CA LEU A 11 11.60 47.98 5.16
C LEU A 11 11.00 46.96 6.15
N GLY A 12 10.58 47.41 7.34
CA GLY A 12 9.90 46.56 8.33
C GLY A 12 8.51 46.09 7.86
N GLN A 13 7.76 46.92 7.13
CA GLN A 13 6.47 46.53 6.55
C GLN A 13 6.66 45.52 5.41
N LEU A 14 7.67 45.68 4.56
CA LEU A 14 7.98 44.74 3.47
C LEU A 14 8.35 43.34 3.98
N VAL A 15 9.16 43.25 5.04
CA VAL A 15 9.52 41.97 5.66
C VAL A 15 8.32 41.32 6.35
N SER A 16 7.46 42.11 7.00
CA SER A 16 6.21 41.63 7.59
C SER A 16 5.27 41.06 6.52
N ASP A 17 5.08 41.78 5.41
CA ASP A 17 4.22 41.36 4.30
C ASP A 17 4.73 40.08 3.62
N LEU A 18 6.05 39.96 3.44
CA LEU A 18 6.69 38.75 2.92
C LEU A 18 6.49 37.54 3.84
N SER A 19 6.73 37.71 5.14
CA SER A 19 6.50 36.66 6.15
C SER A 19 5.03 36.20 6.15
N GLU A 20 4.10 37.14 6.05
CA GLU A 20 2.68 36.84 5.98
C GLU A 20 2.30 36.12 4.68
N GLN A 21 2.86 36.52 3.54
CA GLN A 21 2.69 35.84 2.25
C GLN A 21 3.23 34.42 2.27
N THR A 22 4.44 34.21 2.81
CA THR A 22 5.03 32.88 2.95
C THR A 22 4.18 31.99 3.87
N SER A 23 3.71 32.53 5.00
CA SER A 23 2.80 31.81 5.91
C SER A 23 1.49 31.43 5.23
N ARG A 24 0.90 32.32 4.42
CA ARG A 24 -0.30 32.04 3.62
C ARG A 24 -0.05 30.95 2.58
N LEU A 25 1.08 31.02 1.87
CA LEU A 25 1.45 30.02 0.86
C LEU A 25 1.61 28.63 1.47
N VAL A 26 2.36 28.52 2.58
CA VAL A 26 2.55 27.24 3.29
C VAL A 26 1.21 26.65 3.72
N ARG A 27 0.30 27.48 4.27
CA ARG A 27 -1.05 27.03 4.64
C ARG A 27 -1.87 26.56 3.43
N ALA A 28 -1.75 27.24 2.29
CA ALA A 28 -2.42 26.85 1.06
C ALA A 28 -1.89 25.52 0.51
N GLU A 29 -0.56 25.32 0.53
CA GLU A 29 0.07 24.07 0.09
C GLU A 29 -0.35 22.89 0.99
N ILE A 30 -0.43 23.11 2.30
CA ILE A 30 -0.95 22.10 3.24
C ILE A 30 -2.42 21.80 2.95
N ALA A 31 -3.24 22.82 2.66
CA ALA A 31 -4.64 22.61 2.33
C ALA A 31 -4.79 21.81 1.02
N LEU A 32 -3.99 22.12 0.01
CA LEU A 32 -3.95 21.40 -1.27
C LEU A 32 -3.49 19.95 -1.10
N ALA A 33 -2.39 19.73 -0.37
CA ALA A 33 -1.89 18.39 -0.07
C ALA A 33 -2.93 17.57 0.69
N LYS A 34 -3.65 18.18 1.64
CA LYS A 34 -4.77 17.51 2.34
C LYS A 34 -5.88 17.09 1.40
N THR A 35 -6.29 17.95 0.47
CA THR A 35 -7.34 17.61 -0.50
C THR A 35 -6.89 16.49 -1.43
N GLU A 36 -5.66 16.56 -1.94
CA GLU A 36 -5.12 15.53 -2.83
C GLU A 36 -4.97 14.18 -2.11
N ILE A 37 -4.46 14.18 -0.87
CA ILE A 37 -4.39 12.97 -0.05
C ILE A 37 -5.79 12.41 0.22
N ALA A 38 -6.77 13.25 0.52
CA ALA A 38 -8.15 12.79 0.75
C ALA A 38 -8.78 12.16 -0.49
N GLU A 39 -8.58 12.75 -1.67
CA GLU A 39 -9.05 12.19 -2.95
C GLU A 39 -8.37 10.85 -3.26
N ARG A 40 -7.04 10.79 -3.13
CA ARG A 40 -6.27 9.55 -3.29
C ARG A 40 -6.71 8.48 -2.29
N ALA A 41 -6.93 8.84 -1.02
CA ALA A 41 -7.39 7.94 0.02
C ALA A 41 -8.81 7.42 -0.25
N LYS A 42 -9.71 8.24 -0.79
CA LYS A 42 -11.06 7.82 -1.17
C LYS A 42 -11.02 6.77 -2.29
N ILE A 43 -10.24 7.00 -3.34
CA ILE A 43 -10.11 6.06 -4.46
C ILE A 43 -9.45 4.77 -3.97
N LEU A 44 -8.35 4.87 -3.22
CA LEU A 44 -7.65 3.71 -2.71
C LEU A 44 -8.50 2.93 -1.70
N GLY A 45 -9.25 3.62 -0.84
CA GLY A 45 -10.16 3.02 0.13
C GLY A 45 -11.33 2.31 -0.54
N ALA A 46 -11.94 2.92 -1.56
CA ALA A 46 -12.98 2.26 -2.36
C ALA A 46 -12.42 1.04 -3.09
N GLY A 47 -11.25 1.15 -3.70
CA GLY A 47 -10.56 0.05 -4.36
C GLY A 47 -10.25 -1.10 -3.41
N ALA A 48 -9.68 -0.81 -2.24
CA ALA A 48 -9.40 -1.80 -1.21
C ALA A 48 -10.68 -2.48 -0.71
N GLY A 49 -11.75 -1.71 -0.47
CA GLY A 49 -13.06 -2.24 -0.08
C GLY A 49 -13.63 -3.19 -1.14
N MET A 50 -13.56 -2.82 -2.42
CA MET A 50 -13.99 -3.67 -3.53
C MET A 50 -13.14 -4.95 -3.62
N LEU A 51 -11.82 -4.88 -3.44
CA LEU A 51 -10.97 -6.08 -3.45
C LEU A 51 -11.26 -7.02 -2.28
N VAL A 52 -11.51 -6.49 -1.08
CA VAL A 52 -11.93 -7.31 0.07
C VAL A 52 -13.25 -7.99 -0.22
N ALA A 53 -14.25 -7.25 -0.72
CA ALA A 53 -15.55 -7.81 -1.08
C ALA A 53 -15.44 -8.88 -2.17
N ALA A 54 -14.67 -8.60 -3.23
CA ALA A 54 -14.40 -9.56 -4.30
C ALA A 54 -13.69 -10.80 -3.77
N GLY A 55 -12.72 -10.65 -2.86
CA GLY A 55 -12.04 -11.78 -2.22
C GLY A 55 -12.99 -12.67 -1.43
N VAL A 56 -13.88 -12.08 -0.63
CA VAL A 56 -14.91 -12.84 0.11
C VAL A 56 -15.86 -13.57 -0.85
N LEU A 57 -16.36 -12.89 -1.88
CA LEU A 57 -17.24 -13.50 -2.87
C LEU A 57 -16.53 -14.62 -3.66
N ALA A 58 -15.24 -14.45 -3.96
CA ALA A 58 -14.44 -15.48 -4.61
C ALA A 58 -14.30 -16.75 -3.75
N LEU A 59 -14.22 -16.63 -2.41
CA LEU A 59 -14.23 -17.79 -1.51
C LEU A 59 -15.57 -18.55 -1.57
N TYR A 60 -16.70 -17.84 -1.56
CA TYR A 60 -18.02 -18.46 -1.72
C TYR A 60 -18.17 -19.11 -3.10
N LEU A 61 -17.73 -18.44 -4.17
CA LEU A 61 -17.74 -18.98 -5.52
C LEU A 61 -16.89 -20.25 -5.61
N LEU A 62 -15.69 -20.27 -5.02
CA LEU A 62 -14.84 -21.45 -4.97
C LEU A 62 -15.55 -22.62 -4.30
N ALA A 63 -16.17 -22.40 -3.14
CA ALA A 63 -16.95 -23.44 -2.45
C ALA A 63 -18.12 -23.96 -3.30
N ALA A 64 -18.85 -23.07 -3.97
CA ALA A 64 -19.95 -23.43 -4.86
C ALA A 64 -19.47 -24.25 -6.09
N VAL A 65 -18.35 -23.86 -6.70
CA VAL A 65 -17.75 -24.59 -7.83
C VAL A 65 -17.28 -25.97 -7.40
N LEU A 66 -16.58 -26.09 -6.27
CA LEU A 66 -16.14 -27.39 -5.76
C LEU A 66 -17.32 -28.31 -5.44
N THR A 67 -18.36 -27.77 -4.80
CA THR A 67 -19.61 -28.52 -4.54
C THR A 67 -20.27 -28.97 -5.84
N THR A 68 -20.33 -28.08 -6.84
CA THR A 68 -20.88 -28.41 -8.16
C THR A 68 -20.10 -29.54 -8.84
N LEU A 69 -18.76 -29.52 -8.77
CA LEU A 69 -17.92 -30.58 -9.32
C LEU A 69 -18.19 -31.93 -8.64
N VAL A 70 -18.35 -31.93 -7.31
CA VAL A 70 -18.71 -33.16 -6.57
C VAL A 70 -20.07 -33.69 -7.03
N ILE A 71 -21.09 -32.83 -7.13
CA ILE A 71 -22.44 -33.22 -7.57
C ILE A 71 -22.42 -33.78 -9.00
N VAL A 72 -21.69 -33.14 -9.91
CA VAL A 72 -21.58 -33.60 -11.31
C VAL A 72 -20.91 -34.97 -11.38
N LEU A 73 -19.88 -35.21 -10.57
CA LEU A 73 -19.20 -36.50 -10.49
C LEU A 73 -20.06 -37.58 -9.81
N ASP A 74 -20.87 -37.21 -8.82
CA ASP A 74 -21.79 -38.11 -8.12
C ASP A 74 -22.81 -38.77 -9.07
N LEU A 75 -23.08 -38.15 -10.22
CA LEU A 75 -23.94 -38.74 -11.26
C LEU A 75 -23.38 -40.06 -11.85
N TRP A 76 -22.07 -40.29 -11.73
CA TRP A 76 -21.39 -41.43 -12.37
C TRP A 76 -20.70 -42.38 -11.38
N LEU A 77 -20.44 -41.92 -10.15
CA LEU A 77 -19.67 -42.63 -9.14
C LEU A 77 -20.11 -42.21 -7.73
N PRO A 78 -19.92 -43.05 -6.69
CA PRO A 78 -20.46 -42.76 -5.37
C PRO A 78 -19.87 -41.48 -4.77
N LEU A 79 -20.70 -40.72 -4.05
CA LEU A 79 -20.38 -39.41 -3.45
C LEU A 79 -19.01 -39.32 -2.77
N TRP A 80 -18.63 -40.34 -2.00
CA TRP A 80 -17.33 -40.34 -1.30
C TRP A 80 -16.14 -40.31 -2.27
N LEU A 81 -16.25 -40.99 -3.41
CA LEU A 81 -15.22 -41.05 -4.44
C LEU A 81 -15.19 -39.75 -5.26
N ALA A 82 -16.36 -39.19 -5.57
CA ALA A 82 -16.48 -37.86 -6.19
C ALA A 82 -15.79 -36.79 -5.33
N ALA A 83 -16.11 -36.75 -4.04
CA ALA A 83 -15.51 -35.82 -3.08
C ALA A 83 -13.99 -36.01 -2.97
N LEU A 84 -13.52 -37.26 -2.94
CA LEU A 84 -12.08 -37.56 -2.89
C LEU A 84 -11.33 -37.07 -4.14
N ILE A 85 -11.88 -37.30 -5.33
CA ILE A 85 -11.28 -36.83 -6.60
C ILE A 85 -11.15 -35.31 -6.60
N VAL A 86 -12.23 -34.59 -6.27
CA VAL A 86 -12.21 -33.11 -6.23
C VAL A 86 -11.23 -32.60 -5.17
N THR A 87 -11.13 -33.28 -4.02
CA THR A 87 -10.17 -32.93 -2.96
C THR A 87 -8.73 -33.06 -3.42
N VAL A 88 -8.39 -34.15 -4.11
CA VAL A 88 -7.04 -34.37 -4.66
C VAL A 88 -6.71 -33.32 -5.72
N LEU A 89 -7.66 -33.01 -6.62
CA LEU A 89 -7.48 -31.97 -7.64
C LEU A 89 -7.22 -30.60 -7.00
N LEU A 90 -8.00 -30.24 -5.97
CA LEU A 90 -7.79 -28.98 -5.24
C LEU A 90 -6.43 -28.95 -4.54
N LEU A 91 -6.01 -30.06 -3.93
CA LEU A 91 -4.71 -30.15 -3.26
C LEU A 91 -3.56 -29.91 -4.24
N LEU A 92 -3.64 -30.47 -5.46
CA LEU A 92 -2.64 -30.21 -6.51
C LEU A 92 -2.59 -28.72 -6.89
N VAL A 93 -3.75 -28.08 -7.05
CA VAL A 93 -3.81 -26.63 -7.34
C VAL A 93 -3.20 -25.82 -6.21
N VAL A 94 -3.53 -26.13 -4.95
CA VAL A 94 -2.97 -25.47 -3.76
C VAL A 94 -1.45 -25.64 -3.70
N LEU A 95 -0.94 -26.84 -3.98
CA LEU A 95 0.49 -27.10 -3.99
C LEU A 95 1.20 -26.29 -5.06
N ILE A 96 0.67 -26.26 -6.30
CA ILE A 96 1.25 -25.48 -7.40
C ILE A 96 1.25 -23.98 -7.06
N LEU A 97 0.11 -23.44 -6.64
CA LEU A 97 -0.02 -22.02 -6.28
C LEU A 97 0.87 -21.65 -5.09
N GLY A 98 0.97 -22.51 -4.08
CA GLY A 98 1.85 -22.31 -2.93
C GLY A 98 3.32 -22.24 -3.34
N LEU A 99 3.77 -23.17 -4.21
CA LEU A 99 5.14 -23.17 -4.73
C LEU A 99 5.42 -21.92 -5.60
N LEU A 100 4.48 -21.53 -6.46
CA LEU A 100 4.61 -20.32 -7.28
C LEU A 100 4.64 -19.06 -6.40
N GLY A 101 3.80 -19.00 -5.37
CA GLY A 101 3.77 -17.89 -4.41
C GLY A 101 5.08 -17.75 -3.65
N VAL A 102 5.61 -18.84 -3.12
CA VAL A 102 6.93 -18.84 -2.45
C VAL A 102 8.02 -18.38 -3.41
N LYS A 103 8.05 -18.87 -4.66
CA LYS A 103 9.02 -18.43 -5.67
C LYS A 103 8.88 -16.94 -6.01
N ALA A 104 7.66 -16.44 -6.11
CA ALA A 104 7.40 -15.02 -6.38
C ALA A 104 7.89 -14.14 -5.22
N LEU A 105 7.63 -14.54 -3.97
CA LEU A 105 8.12 -13.83 -2.77
C LEU A 105 9.64 -13.86 -2.66
N GLN A 106 10.28 -14.99 -2.99
CA GLN A 106 11.74 -15.09 -3.03
C GLN A 106 12.35 -14.17 -4.10
N LYS A 107 11.69 -14.02 -5.25
CA LYS A 107 12.14 -13.13 -6.34
C LYS A 107 11.88 -11.65 -6.04
N ALA A 108 10.81 -11.34 -5.32
CA ALA A 108 10.43 -9.98 -4.93
C ALA A 108 11.18 -9.49 -3.69
N SER A 109 11.77 -10.40 -2.90
CA SER A 109 12.68 -10.05 -1.81
C SER A 109 13.95 -9.48 -2.41
N PRO A 110 14.28 -8.18 -2.20
CA PRO A 110 15.59 -7.68 -2.56
C PRO A 110 16.64 -8.54 -1.84
N PRO A 111 17.80 -8.87 -2.45
CA PRO A 111 18.93 -9.33 -1.65
C PRO A 111 19.07 -8.31 -0.53
N ALA A 112 18.97 -8.77 0.74
CA ALA A 112 19.03 -7.89 1.92
C ALA A 112 20.08 -6.83 1.64
N PRO A 113 19.76 -5.51 1.68
CA PRO A 113 20.61 -4.50 1.07
C PRO A 113 21.92 -4.46 1.85
N GLN A 114 22.89 -5.27 1.43
CA GLN A 114 24.09 -5.58 2.21
C GLN A 114 24.87 -4.29 2.44
N ALA A 115 24.84 -3.38 1.46
CA ALA A 115 25.40 -2.04 1.56
C ALA A 115 24.67 -1.14 2.58
N ALA A 116 23.33 -1.22 2.68
CA ALA A 116 22.57 -0.43 3.66
C ALA A 116 22.69 -1.01 5.09
N ILE A 117 22.82 -2.33 5.20
CA ILE A 117 23.08 -3.01 6.48
C ILE A 117 24.51 -2.72 6.93
N ALA A 118 25.49 -2.75 6.01
CA ALA A 118 26.88 -2.39 6.29
C ALA A 118 27.01 -0.91 6.70
N SER A 119 26.35 0.03 5.98
CA SER A 119 26.41 1.45 6.35
C SER A 119 25.79 1.71 7.73
N VAL A 120 24.69 1.04 8.09
CA VAL A 120 24.09 1.14 9.43
C VAL A 120 24.99 0.50 10.50
N GLN A 121 25.72 -0.58 10.18
CA GLN A 121 26.68 -1.18 11.10
C GLN A 121 27.91 -0.30 11.32
N ASP A 122 28.42 0.34 10.26
CA ASP A 122 29.52 1.30 10.32
C ASP A 122 29.12 2.55 11.12
N ASP A 123 27.90 3.05 10.91
CA ASP A 123 27.34 4.16 11.69
C ASP A 123 27.20 3.80 13.17
N ILE A 124 26.74 2.59 13.51
CA ILE A 124 26.66 2.12 14.91
C ILE A 124 28.06 1.91 15.51
N ALA A 125 29.03 1.43 14.74
CA ALA A 125 30.41 1.25 15.18
C ALA A 125 31.10 2.60 15.45
N ALA A 126 30.84 3.61 14.62
CA ALA A 126 31.33 4.97 14.81
C ALA A 126 30.73 5.64 16.06
N LEU A 127 29.46 5.34 16.38
CA LEU A 127 28.80 5.85 17.58
C LEU A 127 29.22 5.12 18.87
N LYS A 128 29.72 3.88 18.76
CA LYS A 128 30.27 3.09 19.88
C LYS A 128 31.75 3.41 20.18
N GLY A 129 32.21 4.63 19.90
CA GLY A 129 33.61 5.07 20.04
C GLY A 129 34.32 4.59 21.33
N PRO A 130 35.67 4.48 21.30
CA PRO A 130 36.45 3.66 22.23
C PRO A 130 36.01 3.86 23.67
N SER A 131 35.56 2.78 24.30
CA SER A 131 35.30 2.75 25.73
C SER A 131 36.59 3.13 26.44
N ALA A 132 36.60 4.32 27.08
CA ALA A 132 37.70 4.80 27.91
C ALA A 132 37.89 3.90 29.14
#